data_AF-A0A2N2F8K0-F1
#
_entry.id   AF-A0A2N2F8K0-F1
#
_cell.length_a   1.000
_cell.length_b   1.000
_cell.length_c   1.000
_cell.angle_alpha   90.00
_cell.angle_beta   90.00
_cell.angle_gamma   90.00
#
_symmetry.space_group_name_H-M   'P 1'
#
loop_
_entity.id
_entity.type
_entity.pdbx_description
1 polymer ?
#
loop_
_entity_poly.entity_id
_entity_poly.type
_entity_poly.pdbx_seq_one_letter_code
_entity_poly.pdbx_strand_id
1 'polypeptide(L)' 'KASFIAKISVKDLLAKDLDDLIIERPCLEILQNSEVLEKIQIVNGLEKGNITKALNGKPVGTIITK' A
#
# COMPACT_ATOMS: atom_id res chain seq x y z
N LYS A 1 -4.08 -17.46 9.80
CA LYS A 1 -4.59 -17.38 8.41
C LYS A 1 -4.58 -15.91 8.01
N ALA A 2 -3.97 -15.56 6.88
CA ALA A 2 -3.91 -14.16 6.44
C ALA A 2 -5.26 -13.71 5.87
N SER A 3 -5.62 -12.45 6.10
CA SER A 3 -6.77 -11.78 5.47
C SER A 3 -6.28 -10.68 4.54
N PHE A 4 -6.94 -10.54 3.39
CA PHE A 4 -6.62 -9.49 2.43
C PHE A 4 -7.05 -8.11 2.96
N ILE A 5 -6.18 -7.12 2.81
CA ILE A 5 -6.41 -5.73 3.19
C ILE A 5 -6.49 -4.90 1.92
N ALA A 6 -7.69 -4.45 1.52
CA ALA A 6 -7.85 -3.65 0.30
C ALA A 6 -7.36 -2.20 0.48
N LYS A 7 -7.57 -1.63 1.68
CA LYS A 7 -7.16 -0.26 2.02
C LYS A 7 -6.83 -0.16 3.50
N ILE A 8 -5.79 0.60 3.83
CA ILE A 8 -5.36 0.87 5.21
C ILE A 8 -4.61 2.22 5.26
N SER A 9 -4.58 2.89 6.41
CA SER A 9 -3.69 4.04 6.63
C SER A 9 -2.32 3.58 7.14
N VAL A 10 -1.27 4.40 7.00
CA VAL A 10 0.04 4.12 7.62
C VAL A 10 -0.12 3.91 9.13
N LYS A 11 -0.88 4.79 9.79
CA LYS A 11 -1.13 4.72 11.23
C LYS A 11 -1.77 3.39 11.64
N ASP A 12 -2.82 2.96 10.95
CA ASP A 12 -3.53 1.71 11.28
C ASP A 12 -2.68 0.48 10.94
N LEU A 13 -1.85 0.55 9.89
CA LEU A 13 -0.94 -0.53 9.53
C LEU A 13 0.14 -0.73 10.59
N LEU A 14 0.74 0.36 11.10
CA LEU A 14 1.74 0.29 12.16
C LEU A 14 1.14 -0.18 13.49
N ALA A 15 -0.09 0.24 13.81
CA ALA A 15 -0.79 -0.20 15.02
C ALA A 15 -1.11 -1.70 15.04
N LYS A 16 -1.10 -2.38 13.88
CA LYS A 16 -1.27 -3.83 13.81
C LYS A 16 -0.04 -4.63 14.22
N ASP A 17 1.11 -3.97 14.36
CA ASP A 17 2.38 -4.57 14.78
C ASP A 17 2.70 -5.90 14.07
N LEU A 18 2.55 -5.89 12.74
CA LEU A 18 2.84 -7.07 11.92
C LEU A 18 4.35 -7.28 11.86
N ASP A 19 4.81 -8.49 12.13
CA ASP A 19 6.24 -8.85 12.10
C ASP A 19 6.88 -8.56 10.74
N ASP A 20 6.18 -8.91 9.66
CA ASP A 20 6.65 -8.78 8.28
C ASP A 20 5.65 -8.01 7.41
N LEU A 21 6.18 -7.15 6.54
CA LEU A 21 5.43 -6.32 5.62
C LEU A 21 5.98 -6.50 4.21
N ILE A 22 5.08 -6.47 3.22
CA ILE A 22 5.47 -6.52 1.80
C ILE A 22 6.23 -5.27 1.32
N ILE A 23 6.28 -4.22 2.15
CA ILE A 23 7.01 -2.99 1.90
C ILE A 23 7.82 -2.62 3.14
N GLU A 24 9.00 -2.07 2.91
CA GLU A 24 9.90 -1.63 3.97
C GLU A 24 9.28 -0.50 4.82
N ARG A 25 9.44 -0.57 6.14
CA ARG A 25 8.92 0.43 7.09
C ARG A 25 9.36 1.87 6.76
N PRO A 26 10.61 2.13 6.30
CA PRO A 26 11.02 3.45 5.82
C PRO A 26 10.13 4.04 4.71
N CYS A 27 9.51 3.22 3.85
CA CYS A 27 8.58 3.73 2.83
C CYS A 27 7.30 4.32 3.45
N LEU A 28 6.84 3.76 4.58
CA LEU A 28 5.69 4.28 5.31
C LEU A 28 6.01 5.62 5.97
N GLU A 29 7.22 5.75 6.52
CA GLU A 29 7.72 7.02 7.08
C GLU A 29 7.85 8.10 6.01
N ILE A 30 8.40 7.75 4.83
CA ILE A 30 8.47 8.65 3.68
C ILE A 30 7.06 9.09 3.27
N LEU A 31 6.10 8.16 3.18
CA LEU A 31 4.72 8.50 2.84
C LEU A 31 4.11 9.46 3.87
N GLN A 32 4.28 9.19 5.16
CA GLN A 32 3.70 9.99 6.25
C GLN A 32 4.20 11.44 6.24
N ASN A 33 5.49 11.63 5.96
CA ASN A 33 6.16 12.95 5.99
C ASN A 33 6.21 13.65 4.62
N SER A 34 5.73 13.01 3.56
CA SER A 34 5.85 13.54 2.21
C SER A 34 4.81 14.62 1.93
N GLU A 35 5.19 15.70 1.26
CA GLU A 35 4.26 16.76 0.80
C GLU A 35 3.64 16.45 -0.58
N VAL A 36 4.13 15.46 -1.32
CA VAL A 36 3.75 15.22 -2.72
C VAL A 36 3.13 13.84 -2.99
N LEU A 37 3.51 12.83 -2.22
CA LEU A 37 2.94 11.49 -2.25
C LEU A 37 1.72 11.42 -1.33
N GLU A 38 0.57 11.00 -1.84
CA GLU A 38 -0.68 10.86 -1.06
C GLU A 38 -0.98 9.41 -0.65
N LYS A 39 -0.44 8.45 -1.40
CA LYS A 39 -0.68 7.02 -1.17
C LYS A 39 0.40 6.16 -1.83
N ILE A 40 0.54 4.95 -1.32
CA ILE A 40 1.25 3.84 -1.96
C ILE A 40 0.21 2.79 -2.38
N GLN A 41 0.35 2.21 -3.57
CA GLN A 41 -0.51 1.12 -4.04
C GLN A 41 0.33 -0.11 -4.36
N ILE A 42 0.11 -1.19 -3.61
CA ILE A 42 0.77 -2.49 -3.80
C ILE A 42 -0.07 -3.31 -4.77
N VAL A 43 0.55 -3.78 -5.86
CA VAL A 43 -0.13 -4.47 -6.96
C VAL A 43 0.52 -5.81 -7.28
N ASN A 44 -0.29 -6.80 -7.65
CA ASN A 44 0.22 -8.06 -8.19
C ASN A 44 0.66 -7.86 -9.66
N GLY A 45 1.97 -7.88 -9.91
CA GLY A 45 2.54 -7.74 -11.25
C GLY A 45 2.38 -8.96 -12.16
N LEU A 46 2.02 -10.14 -11.61
CA LEU A 46 1.80 -11.36 -12.38
C LEU A 46 0.42 -11.39 -13.06
N GLU A 47 -0.50 -10.53 -12.63
CA GLU A 47 -1.82 -10.38 -13.22
C GLU A 47 -1.80 -9.35 -14.35
N LYS A 48 -2.00 -9.83 -15.59
CA LYS A 48 -2.00 -9.01 -16.79
C LYS A 48 -2.95 -7.81 -16.65
N GLY A 49 -2.39 -6.61 -16.82
CA GLY A 49 -3.14 -5.35 -16.81
C GLY A 49 -3.30 -4.68 -15.44
N ASN A 50 -2.87 -5.30 -14.33
CA ASN A 50 -3.00 -4.67 -13.01
C ASN A 50 -2.17 -3.38 -12.88
N ILE A 51 -0.95 -3.35 -13.42
CA ILE A 51 -0.12 -2.14 -13.44
C ILE A 51 -0.84 -1.00 -14.20
N THR A 52 -1.34 -1.27 -15.40
CA THR A 52 -2.09 -0.27 -16.20
C THR A 52 -3.34 0.22 -15.47
N LYS A 53 -4.10 -0.67 -14.82
CA LYS A 53 -5.28 -0.29 -14.02
C LYS A 53 -4.89 0.62 -12.86
N ALA A 54 -3.80 0.31 -12.15
CA ALA A 54 -3.31 1.10 -11.02
C ALA A 54 -2.85 2.50 -11.46
N LEU A 55 -2.09 2.60 -12.55
CA LEU A 55 -1.68 3.89 -13.13
C LEU A 55 -2.87 4.73 -13.59
N ASN A 56 -3.95 4.09 -14.06
CA ASN A 56 -5.22 4.75 -14.38
C ASN A 56 -6.10 5.05 -13.15
N GLY A 57 -5.55 4.94 -11.93
CA GLY A 57 -6.23 5.27 -10.68
C GLY A 57 -7.21 4.23 -10.15
N LYS A 58 -7.29 3.04 -10.76
CA LYS A 58 -8.18 1.97 -10.28
C LYS A 58 -7.61 1.31 -9.01
N PRO A 59 -8.44 1.05 -7.98
CA PRO A 59 -7.99 0.40 -6.75
C PRO A 59 -7.81 -1.10 -6.97
N VAL A 60 -6.62 -1.49 -7.42
CA VAL A 60 -6.21 -2.90 -7.55
C VAL A 60 -5.12 -3.20 -6.53
N GLY A 61 -5.25 -4.34 -5.84
CA GLY A 61 -4.38 -4.70 -4.72
C GLY A 61 -4.68 -3.88 -3.46
N THR A 62 -3.65 -3.47 -2.74
CA THR A 62 -3.76 -2.78 -1.45
C THR A 62 -3.36 -1.32 -1.59
N ILE A 63 -4.19 -0.40 -1.07
CA ILE A 63 -3.86 1.03 -0.99
C ILE A 63 -3.49 1.38 0.45
N ILE A 64 -2.29 1.92 0.63
CA ILE A 64 -1.84 2.52 1.88
C ILE A 64 -1.95 4.04 1.72
N THR A 65 -2.83 4.68 2.47
CA THR A 65 -2.88 6.15 2.54
C THR A 65 -1.96 6.64 3.65
N LYS A 66 -1.57 7.92 3.59
CA LYS A 66 -1.03 8.63 4.75
C LYS A 66 -1.86 8.38 6.02
#